data_AF-A0A212A6N6-F1
#
_entry.id   AF-A0A212A6N6-F1
#
_cell.length_a   1.000
_cell.length_b   1.000
_cell.length_c   1.000
_cell.angle_alpha   90.00
_cell.angle_beta   90.00
_cell.angle_gamma   90.00
#
_symmetry.space_group_name_H-M   'P 1'
#
loop_
_entity.id
_entity.type
_entity.pdbx_description
1 polymer ?
#
loop_
_entity_poly.entity_id
_entity_poly.type
_entity_poly.pdbx_seq_one_letter_code
_entity_poly.pdbx_strand_id
1 'polypeptide(L)'
;MTGKGEPTSAELLAAAASIAIAGRKLITATDRTSFRDVGETLDALHDHLAVAGGSLLTLAERLGCEAEVRRLIAEGQARVAAFHAFRGTEGRA
;
A
#
# COMPACT_ATOMS: atom_id res chain seq x y z
N MET A 1 23.83 -20.67 3.08
CA MET A 1 23.80 -20.79 4.56
C MET A 1 22.84 -19.74 5.07
N THR A 2 21.59 -20.09 5.38
CA THR A 2 20.63 -19.16 5.98
C THR A 2 21.05 -18.92 7.42
N GLY A 3 21.48 -17.70 7.73
CA GLY A 3 21.92 -17.30 9.07
C GLY A 3 20.76 -17.48 10.05
N LYS A 4 21.02 -18.11 11.20
CA LYS A 4 20.06 -18.27 12.29
C LYS A 4 19.58 -16.86 12.70
N GLY A 5 18.36 -16.48 12.29
CA GLY A 5 17.78 -15.16 12.58
C GLY A 5 17.35 -14.34 11.36
N GLU A 6 17.68 -14.75 10.12
CA GLU A 6 17.11 -14.10 8.95
C GLU A 6 15.68 -14.60 8.65
N PRO A 7 14.70 -13.69 8.50
CA PRO A 7 13.36 -14.05 8.06
C PRO A 7 13.38 -14.78 6.70
N THR A 8 12.64 -15.87 6.61
CA THR A 8 12.38 -16.61 5.38
C THR A 8 11.48 -15.81 4.43
N SER A 9 11.50 -16.14 3.13
CA SER A 9 10.60 -15.53 2.14
C SER A 9 9.11 -15.71 2.51
N ALA A 10 8.76 -16.81 3.17
CA ALA A 10 7.39 -17.06 3.63
C ALA A 10 6.97 -16.11 4.77
N GLU A 11 7.84 -15.91 5.77
CA GLU A 11 7.58 -14.96 6.88
C GLU A 11 7.49 -13.53 6.37
N LEU A 12 8.33 -13.20 5.39
CA LEU A 12 8.33 -11.93 4.71
C LEU A 12 7.04 -11.67 3.91
N LEU A 13 6.57 -12.67 3.13
CA LEU A 13 5.28 -12.60 2.43
C LEU A 13 4.10 -12.55 3.41
N ALA A 14 4.17 -13.27 4.53
CA ALA A 14 3.16 -13.22 5.57
C ALA A 14 3.05 -11.81 6.18
N ALA A 15 4.18 -11.15 6.45
CA ALA A 15 4.20 -9.77 6.92
C ALA A 15 3.54 -8.80 5.92
N ALA A 16 3.86 -8.95 4.62
CA ALA A 16 3.22 -8.18 3.55
C ALA A 16 1.69 -8.40 3.49
N ALA A 17 1.25 -9.66 3.60
CA ALA A 17 -0.18 -9.99 3.62
C ALA A 17 -0.88 -9.43 4.87
N SER A 18 -0.25 -9.49 6.04
CA SER A 18 -0.79 -8.94 7.29
C SER A 18 -1.05 -7.43 7.20
N ILE A 19 -0.17 -6.69 6.51
CA ILE A 19 -0.36 -5.26 6.25
C ILE A 19 -1.65 -5.01 5.45
N ALA A 20 -1.86 -5.75 4.37
CA ALA A 20 -3.06 -5.61 3.53
C ALA A 20 -4.34 -6.00 4.30
N ILE A 21 -4.27 -7.06 5.10
CA ILE A 21 -5.39 -7.51 5.95
C ILE A 21 -5.74 -6.44 7.01
N ALA A 22 -4.73 -5.82 7.63
CA ALA A 22 -4.94 -4.78 8.63
C ALA A 22 -5.67 -3.56 8.05
N GLY A 23 -5.22 -3.07 6.88
CA GLY A 23 -5.91 -1.98 6.17
C GLY A 23 -7.35 -2.34 5.81
N ARG A 24 -7.60 -3.58 5.37
CA ARG A 24 -8.97 -4.03 5.07
C ARG A 24 -9.86 -4.09 6.32
N LYS A 25 -9.31 -4.49 7.47
CA LYS A 25 -10.05 -4.51 8.74
C LYS A 25 -10.45 -3.11 9.16
N LEU A 26 -9.54 -2.13 9.06
CA LEU A 26 -9.84 -0.72 9.35
C LEU A 26 -11.02 -0.23 8.50
N ILE A 27 -10.95 -0.38 7.18
CA ILE A 27 -12.03 0.02 6.24
C ILE A 27 -13.37 -0.67 6.55
N THR A 28 -13.33 -1.92 7.04
CA THR A 28 -14.54 -2.70 7.33
C THR A 28 -15.19 -2.27 8.65
N ALA A 29 -14.39 -1.79 9.61
CA ALA A 29 -14.86 -1.33 10.91
C ALA A 29 -15.42 0.11 10.86
N THR A 30 -15.04 0.90 9.85
CA THR A 30 -15.47 2.29 9.69
C THR A 30 -16.98 2.42 9.46
N ASP A 31 -17.64 3.22 10.31
CA ASP A 31 -18.96 3.75 10.09
C ASP A 31 -18.93 4.82 9.00
N ARG A 32 -19.40 4.43 7.81
CA ARG A 32 -19.45 5.29 6.62
C ARG A 32 -20.45 6.44 6.72
N THR A 33 -21.33 6.43 7.71
CA THR A 33 -22.31 7.51 7.94
C THR A 33 -21.75 8.62 8.83
N SER A 34 -20.63 8.36 9.52
CA SER A 34 -19.96 9.28 10.41
C SER A 34 -18.78 9.94 9.71
N PHE A 35 -18.88 11.24 9.41
CA PHE A 35 -17.78 12.01 8.81
C PHE A 35 -16.50 11.98 9.65
N ARG A 36 -16.65 12.00 10.99
CA ARG A 36 -15.53 11.92 11.92
C ARG A 36 -14.82 10.56 11.80
N ASP A 37 -15.59 9.48 11.83
CA ASP A 37 -15.02 8.13 11.81
C ASP A 37 -14.35 7.81 10.46
N VAL A 38 -14.93 8.32 9.37
CA VAL A 38 -14.30 8.29 8.05
C VAL A 38 -12.99 9.07 8.05
N GLY A 39 -12.95 10.27 8.63
CA GLY A 39 -11.72 11.08 8.74
C GLY A 39 -10.63 10.36 9.52
N GLU A 40 -10.95 9.88 10.73
CA GLU A 40 -10.02 9.14 11.58
C GLU A 40 -9.51 7.85 10.90
N THR A 41 -10.37 7.14 10.17
CA THR A 41 -9.98 5.97 9.38
C THR A 41 -9.00 6.37 8.26
N LEU A 42 -9.27 7.45 7.54
CA LEU A 42 -8.40 7.89 6.44
C LEU A 42 -7.02 8.29 6.95
N ASP A 43 -6.95 9.00 8.08
CA ASP A 43 -5.68 9.35 8.73
C ASP A 43 -4.92 8.09 9.16
N ALA A 44 -5.59 7.15 9.82
CA ALA A 44 -4.99 5.88 10.24
C ALA A 44 -4.51 5.04 9.04
N LEU A 45 -5.27 5.02 7.94
CA LEU A 45 -4.87 4.35 6.70
C LEU A 45 -3.66 5.05 6.06
N HIS A 46 -3.58 6.38 6.11
CA HIS A 46 -2.45 7.12 5.57
C HIS A 46 -1.16 6.74 6.31
N ASP A 47 -1.17 6.78 7.64
CA ASP A 47 -0.03 6.41 8.48
C ASP A 47 0.36 4.93 8.27
N HIS A 48 -0.63 4.04 8.25
CA HIS A 48 -0.41 2.61 8.02
C HIS A 48 0.23 2.35 6.65
N LEU A 49 -0.24 3.03 5.60
CA LEU A 49 0.30 2.88 4.25
C LEU A 49 1.70 3.47 4.11
N ALA A 50 2.04 4.55 4.82
CA ALA A 50 3.38 5.11 4.85
C ALA A 50 4.40 4.13 5.44
N VAL A 51 4.08 3.52 6.58
CA VAL A 51 4.93 2.50 7.24
C VAL A 51 5.01 1.22 6.41
N ALA A 52 3.87 0.79 5.85
CA ALA A 52 3.77 -0.37 4.98
C ALA A 52 4.64 -0.24 3.73
N GLY A 53 4.61 0.92 3.06
CA GLY A 53 5.37 1.16 1.84
C GLY A 53 6.87 0.98 2.04
N GLY A 54 7.43 1.56 3.10
CA GLY A 54 8.85 1.39 3.44
C GLY A 54 9.23 -0.06 3.77
N SER A 55 8.36 -0.75 4.50
CA SER A 55 8.56 -2.17 4.86
C SER A 55 8.51 -3.09 3.64
N LEU A 56 7.60 -2.85 2.69
CA LEU A 56 7.46 -3.62 1.46
C LEU A 56 8.61 -3.37 0.48
N LEU A 57 9.17 -2.16 0.42
CA LEU A 57 10.36 -1.87 -0.38
C LEU A 57 11.61 -2.57 0.18
N THR A 58 11.80 -2.51 1.50
CA THR A 58 12.87 -3.24 2.19
C THR A 58 12.75 -4.76 1.92
N LEU A 59 11.51 -5.27 1.88
CA LEU A 59 11.26 -6.65 1.52
C LEU A 59 11.65 -6.94 0.05
N ALA A 60 11.26 -6.07 -0.88
CA ALA A 60 11.58 -6.26 -2.29
C ALA A 60 13.10 -6.32 -2.54
N GLU A 61 13.87 -5.50 -1.82
CA GLU A 61 15.34 -5.54 -1.82
C GLU A 61 15.85 -6.91 -1.35
N ARG A 62 15.36 -7.41 -0.21
CA ARG A 62 15.79 -8.73 0.33
C ARG A 62 15.42 -9.90 -0.58
N LEU A 63 14.32 -9.80 -1.32
CA LEU A 63 13.91 -10.81 -2.31
C LEU A 63 14.56 -10.64 -3.68
N GLY A 64 15.40 -9.61 -3.87
CA GLY A 64 16.08 -9.35 -5.14
C GLY A 64 15.14 -8.90 -6.27
N CYS A 65 13.95 -8.38 -5.94
CA CYS A 65 12.95 -7.94 -6.91
C CYS A 65 12.68 -6.43 -6.90
N GLU A 66 13.52 -5.65 -6.23
CA GLU A 66 13.38 -4.20 -6.07
C GLU A 66 13.14 -3.45 -7.39
N ALA A 67 13.95 -3.73 -8.42
CA ALA A 67 13.83 -3.06 -9.72
C ALA A 67 12.44 -3.29 -10.36
N GLU A 68 11.94 -4.52 -10.28
CA GLU A 68 10.63 -4.88 -10.81
C GLU A 68 9.51 -4.23 -9.99
N VAL A 69 9.63 -4.23 -8.66
CA VAL A 69 8.67 -3.55 -7.78
C VAL A 69 8.64 -2.05 -8.05
N ARG A 70 9.79 -1.39 -8.23
CA ARG A 70 9.86 0.04 -8.58
C ARG A 70 9.22 0.34 -9.93
N ARG A 71 9.44 -0.52 -10.94
CA ARG A 71 8.78 -0.41 -12.25
C ARG A 71 7.26 -0.46 -12.10
N LEU A 72 6.74 -1.45 -11.37
CA LEU A 72 5.30 -1.61 -11.13
C LEU A 72 4.69 -0.43 -10.36
N ILE A 73 5.40 0.11 -9.37
CA ILE A 73 4.98 1.32 -8.64
C ILE A 73 4.87 2.51 -9.61
N ALA A 74 5.88 2.73 -10.45
CA ALA A 74 5.87 3.83 -11.42
C ALA A 74 4.71 3.71 -12.43
N GLU A 75 4.46 2.50 -12.94
CA GLU A 75 3.31 2.24 -13.82
C GLU A 75 1.97 2.49 -13.13
N GLY A 76 1.84 2.08 -11.87
CA GLY A 76 0.65 2.36 -11.07
C GLY A 76 0.42 3.86 -10.87
N GLN A 77 1.47 4.59 -10.49
CA GLN A 77 1.41 6.05 -10.33
C GLN A 77 1.05 6.76 -11.64
N ALA A 78 1.60 6.31 -12.77
CA ALA A 78 1.26 6.85 -14.08
C ALA A 78 -0.23 6.63 -14.42
N ARG A 79 -0.79 5.45 -14.11
CA ARG A 79 -2.23 5.17 -14.30
C ARG A 79 -3.11 6.07 -13.43
N VAL A 80 -2.73 6.27 -12.17
CA VAL A 80 -3.46 7.16 -11.25
C VAL A 80 -3.40 8.61 -11.73
N ALA A 81 -2.23 9.09 -12.13
CA ALA A 81 -2.05 10.43 -12.69
C ALA A 81 -2.90 10.63 -13.96
N ALA A 82 -2.90 9.66 -14.87
CA ALA A 82 -3.74 9.69 -16.08
C ALA A 82 -5.23 9.75 -15.72
N PHE A 83 -5.70 8.91 -14.79
CA PHE A 83 -7.09 8.94 -14.32
C PHE A 83 -7.48 10.31 -13.77
N HIS A 84 -6.64 10.93 -12.95
CA HIS A 84 -6.89 12.28 -12.43
C HIS A 84 -6.91 13.34 -13.53
N ALA A 85 -6.04 13.25 -14.54
CA ALA A 85 -6.05 14.16 -15.68
C ALA A 85 -7.37 14.08 -16.48
N PHE A 86 -7.94 12.88 -16.65
CA PHE A 86 -9.22 12.69 -17.34
C PHE A 86 -10.43 13.21 -16.54
N ARG A 87 -10.42 13.14 -15.19
CA ARG A 87 -11.51 13.75 -14.40
C ARG A 87 -11.58 15.28 -14.53
N GLY A 88 -10.50 15.93 -14.98
CA GLY A 88 -10.48 17.36 -15.28
C GLY A 88 -11.07 17.74 -16.65
N THR A 89 -11.36 16.76 -17.53
CA THR A 89 -11.86 17.01 -18.89
C THR A 89 -13.38 16.88 -19.05
N GLU A 90 -14.10 16.30 -18.08
CA GLU A 90 -15.57 16.12 -18.14
C GLU A 90 -16.39 17.42 -17.91
N GLY A 91 -15.74 18.59 -17.85
CA GLY A 91 -16.39 19.90 -17.68
C GLY A 91 -16.09 20.93 -18.78
N ARG A 92 -15.47 20.52 -19.89
CA ARG A 92 -15.21 21.39 -21.05
C ARG A 92 -15.60 20.68 -22.36
N ALA A 93 -16.89 20.51 -22.57
CA ALA A 93 -17.49 20.23 -23.87
C ALA A 93 -18.85 20.93 -23.93
#